data_AF-A0A016S7F4-F1
#
_entry.id   AF-A0A016S7F4-F1
#
_cell.length_a   1.000
_cell.length_b   1.000
_cell.length_c   1.000
_cell.angle_alpha   90.00
_cell.angle_beta   90.00
_cell.angle_gamma   90.00
#
_symmetry.space_group_name_H-M   'P 1'
#
loop_
_entity.id
_entity.type
_entity.pdbx_description
1 polymer ?
#
loop_
_entity_poly.entity_id
_entity_poly.type
_entity_poly.pdbx_seq_one_letter_code
_entity_poly.pdbx_strand_id
1 'polypeptide(L)'
;MILFAALLVLAFILLQPITSSGKIEESPNCTEIMGKDQCPKEVREPLFAKLKETKGNMTYNCTLEEVSSVTASFGDPTAYLVLYTIDNLNQTVYKESNPGFIGSDRQNPLKDLNVTNFITNATIAWKDQLDKMGNKTQVGCYFNGRYIYELFCAFA
;
A
#
# COMPACT_ATOMS: atom_id res chain seq x y z
N MET A 1 42.51 41.98 -8.67
CA MET A 1 42.00 41.27 -7.48
C MET A 1 40.54 40.92 -7.72
N ILE A 2 40.25 39.77 -8.32
CA ILE A 2 38.89 39.29 -8.53
C ILE A 2 38.90 37.79 -8.21
N LEU A 3 38.71 37.47 -6.95
CA LEU A 3 38.43 36.11 -6.48
C LEU A 3 37.61 36.24 -5.20
N PHE A 4 36.71 35.27 -4.97
CA PHE A 4 35.89 35.08 -3.77
C PHE A 4 34.52 35.79 -3.72
N ALA A 5 33.65 35.56 -4.71
CA ALA A 5 32.21 35.80 -4.51
C ALA A 5 31.28 34.71 -5.07
N ALA A 6 31.80 33.63 -5.67
CA ALA A 6 30.98 32.66 -6.40
C ALA A 6 30.64 31.35 -5.63
N LEU A 7 31.15 31.16 -4.40
CA LEU A 7 31.07 29.86 -3.70
C LEU A 7 30.00 29.78 -2.59
N LEU A 8 29.35 30.90 -2.22
CA LEU A 8 28.37 30.91 -1.12
C LEU A 8 26.93 30.64 -1.57
N VAL A 9 26.62 30.74 -2.87
CA VAL A 9 25.24 30.52 -3.36
C VAL A 9 24.91 29.03 -3.52
N LEU A 10 25.92 28.17 -3.73
CA LEU A 10 25.69 26.74 -3.93
C LEU A 10 25.34 25.98 -2.64
N ALA A 11 25.75 26.48 -1.47
CA ALA A 11 25.52 25.80 -0.19
C ALA A 11 24.09 25.99 0.37
N PHE A 12 23.36 27.02 -0.07
CA PHE A 12 21.99 27.28 0.41
C PHE A 12 20.89 26.50 -0.33
N ILE A 13 21.20 25.88 -1.47
CA ILE A 13 20.23 25.07 -2.23
C ILE A 13 20.04 23.68 -1.57
N LEU A 14 21.03 23.17 -0.84
CA LEU A 14 20.98 21.84 -0.19
C LEU A 14 20.26 21.84 1.17
N LEU A 15 19.92 23.00 1.71
CA LEU A 15 19.26 23.14 3.02
C LEU A 15 17.79 23.52 2.92
N GLN A 16 17.22 23.56 1.71
CA GLN A 16 15.78 23.64 1.59
C GLN A 16 15.21 22.28 2.01
N PRO A 17 14.40 22.20 3.08
CA PRO A 17 13.63 20.99 3.33
C PRO A 17 12.86 20.72 2.05
N ILE A 18 13.02 19.52 1.50
CA ILE A 18 12.20 19.04 0.39
C ILE A 18 10.79 18.89 0.96
N THR A 19 10.09 20.01 1.13
CA THR A 19 8.64 20.01 1.13
C THR A 19 8.28 19.72 -0.32
N SER A 20 8.20 18.42 -0.61
CA SER A 20 7.54 17.91 -1.81
C SER A 20 6.13 18.48 -1.82
N SER A 21 5.98 19.65 -2.45
CA SER A 21 4.72 20.25 -2.87
C SER A 21 4.14 19.52 -4.11
N GLY A 22 4.70 18.34 -4.45
CA GLY A 22 3.97 17.39 -5.27
C GLY A 22 2.75 16.97 -4.49
N LYS A 23 1.56 17.34 -4.95
CA LYS A 23 0.31 16.72 -4.49
C LYS A 23 0.56 15.22 -4.42
N ILE A 24 0.56 14.65 -3.22
CA ILE A 24 0.60 13.19 -3.06
C ILE A 24 -0.63 12.72 -3.83
N GLU A 25 -0.42 11.96 -4.89
CA GLU A 25 -1.51 11.42 -5.68
C GLU A 25 -2.26 10.44 -4.77
N GLU A 26 -3.41 10.88 -4.26
CA GLU A 26 -4.23 10.11 -3.35
C GLU A 26 -4.83 8.90 -4.06
N SER A 27 -4.96 7.78 -3.35
CA SER A 27 -5.74 6.64 -3.82
C SER A 27 -7.22 7.03 -3.98
N PRO A 28 -7.96 6.48 -4.96
CA PRO A 28 -9.39 6.71 -5.08
C PRO A 28 -10.13 6.18 -3.84
N ASN A 29 -11.33 6.72 -3.61
CA ASN A 29 -12.22 6.21 -2.59
C ASN A 29 -12.98 4.98 -3.12
N CYS A 30 -12.72 3.80 -2.54
CA CYS A 30 -13.33 2.54 -2.97
C CYS A 30 -14.69 2.22 -2.32
N THR A 31 -15.32 3.17 -1.60
CA THR A 31 -16.61 2.95 -0.91
C THR A 31 -17.72 2.42 -1.82
N GLU A 32 -17.78 2.84 -3.09
CA GLU A 32 -18.84 2.39 -4.01
C GLU A 32 -18.79 0.88 -4.29
N ILE A 33 -17.58 0.30 -4.31
CA ILE A 33 -17.35 -1.13 -4.58
C ILE A 33 -17.29 -1.92 -3.27
N MET A 34 -16.53 -1.40 -2.30
CA MET A 34 -16.17 -2.12 -1.07
C MET A 34 -17.06 -1.79 0.13
N GLY A 35 -17.85 -0.71 0.05
CA GLY A 35 -18.65 -0.22 1.18
C GLY A 35 -17.80 0.02 2.44
N LYS A 36 -18.21 -0.63 3.53
CA LYS A 36 -17.51 -0.55 4.83
C LYS A 36 -16.26 -1.42 4.91
N ASP A 37 -16.09 -2.35 3.96
CA ASP A 37 -14.96 -3.27 3.91
C ASP A 37 -13.79 -2.71 3.10
N GLN A 38 -13.86 -1.45 2.66
CA GLN A 38 -12.71 -0.82 2.00
C GLN A 38 -11.49 -0.79 2.92
N CYS A 39 -10.31 -0.86 2.33
CA CYS A 39 -9.07 -0.69 3.06
C CYS A 39 -9.09 0.67 3.78
N PRO A 40 -8.85 0.72 5.11
CA PRO A 40 -8.83 1.97 5.86
C PRO A 40 -7.88 2.97 5.21
N LYS A 41 -8.30 4.23 5.09
CA LYS A 41 -7.55 5.29 4.42
C LYS A 41 -6.13 5.42 4.99
N GLU A 42 -6.03 5.27 6.31
CA GLU A 42 -4.81 5.31 7.11
C GLU A 42 -3.80 4.23 6.71
N VAL A 43 -4.25 3.10 6.17
CA VAL A 43 -3.40 2.03 5.62
C VAL A 43 -3.20 2.23 4.12
N ARG A 44 -4.29 2.51 3.38
CA ARG A 44 -4.32 2.57 1.91
C ARG A 44 -3.37 3.64 1.36
N GLU A 45 -3.42 4.87 1.88
CA GLU A 45 -2.62 5.97 1.36
C GLU A 45 -1.10 5.79 1.55
N PRO A 46 -0.59 5.54 2.78
CA PRO A 46 0.84 5.34 2.96
C PRO A 46 1.35 4.09 2.24
N LEU A 47 0.54 3.04 2.14
CA LEU A 47 0.90 1.84 1.38
C LEU A 47 1.01 2.15 -0.11
N PHE A 48 0.03 2.84 -0.68
CA PHE A 48 0.05 3.22 -2.09
C PHE A 48 1.23 4.13 -2.41
N ALA A 49 1.51 5.12 -1.57
CA ALA A 49 2.70 5.97 -1.70
C ALA A 49 3.99 5.13 -1.69
N LYS A 50 4.11 4.17 -0.75
CA LYS A 50 5.30 3.32 -0.66
C LYS A 50 5.48 2.40 -1.87
N LEU A 51 4.38 1.87 -2.40
CA LEU A 51 4.41 1.04 -3.60
C LEU A 51 4.79 1.85 -4.85
N LYS A 52 4.31 3.10 -4.98
CA LYS A 52 4.73 4.01 -6.05
C LYS A 52 6.23 4.32 -5.99
N GLU A 53 6.77 4.56 -4.79
CA GLU A 53 8.23 4.72 -4.62
C GLU A 53 9.01 3.48 -5.08
N THR A 54 8.46 2.29 -4.83
CA THR A 54 9.16 1.01 -5.07
C THR A 54 9.11 0.58 -6.53
N LYS A 55 7.95 0.71 -7.20
CA LYS A 55 7.72 0.18 -8.56
C LYS A 55 7.63 1.26 -9.64
N GLY A 56 7.39 2.51 -9.27
CA GLY A 56 7.07 3.58 -10.21
C GLY A 56 5.71 3.39 -10.91
N ASN A 57 5.18 4.46 -11.51
CA ASN A 57 3.99 4.47 -12.37
C ASN A 57 2.84 3.54 -11.94
N MET A 58 2.46 3.59 -10.66
CA MET A 58 1.38 2.76 -10.11
C MET A 58 0.10 3.57 -9.97
N THR A 59 -1.01 2.95 -10.36
CA THR A 59 -2.37 3.44 -10.17
C THR A 59 -3.12 2.52 -9.23
N TYR A 60 -3.98 3.08 -8.39
CA TYR A 60 -4.77 2.30 -7.45
C TYR A 60 -6.12 1.95 -8.08
N ASN A 61 -6.51 0.67 -8.03
CA ASN A 61 -7.70 0.12 -8.67
C ASN A 61 -8.59 -0.55 -7.62
N CYS A 62 -9.80 -0.02 -7.42
CA CYS A 62 -10.74 -0.53 -6.41
C CYS A 62 -11.28 -1.93 -6.73
N THR A 63 -11.30 -2.37 -7.98
CA THR A 63 -11.61 -3.77 -8.33
C THR A 63 -10.50 -4.70 -7.84
N LEU A 64 -9.22 -4.29 -7.92
CA LEU A 64 -8.10 -5.05 -7.34
C LEU A 64 -8.13 -5.08 -5.80
N GLU A 65 -8.71 -4.08 -5.16
CA GLU A 65 -8.97 -4.09 -3.72
C GLU A 65 -10.05 -5.13 -3.36
N GLU A 66 -11.12 -5.23 -4.15
CA GLU A 66 -12.12 -6.28 -4.01
C GLU A 66 -11.53 -7.67 -4.21
N VAL A 67 -10.68 -7.86 -5.23
CA VAL A 67 -9.94 -9.11 -5.45
C VAL A 67 -9.13 -9.51 -4.22
N SER A 68 -8.44 -8.54 -3.61
CA SER A 68 -7.63 -8.75 -2.42
C SER A 68 -8.49 -9.16 -1.21
N SER A 69 -9.69 -8.59 -1.07
CA SER A 69 -10.66 -8.96 -0.03
C SER A 69 -11.20 -10.38 -0.20
N VAL A 70 -11.53 -10.77 -1.42
CA VAL A 70 -11.95 -12.15 -1.75
C VAL A 70 -10.82 -13.12 -1.40
N THR A 71 -9.58 -12.79 -1.78
CA THR A 71 -8.40 -13.62 -1.47
C THR A 71 -8.22 -13.78 0.03
N ALA A 72 -8.39 -12.71 0.80
CA ALA A 72 -8.33 -12.77 2.26
C ALA A 72 -9.42 -13.69 2.84
N SER A 73 -10.60 -13.71 2.23
CA SER A 73 -11.75 -14.47 2.70
C SER A 73 -11.69 -15.96 2.37
N PHE A 74 -11.15 -16.32 1.19
CA PHE A 74 -11.18 -17.69 0.68
C PHE A 74 -9.81 -18.37 0.64
N GLY A 75 -8.71 -17.62 0.82
CA GLY A 75 -7.35 -18.15 0.83
C GLY A 75 -6.81 -18.59 -0.53
N ASP A 76 -7.59 -18.43 -1.61
CA ASP A 76 -7.23 -18.85 -2.96
C ASP A 76 -7.58 -17.75 -3.97
N PRO A 77 -6.59 -17.18 -4.69
CA PRO A 77 -6.86 -16.26 -5.79
C PRO A 77 -7.67 -16.86 -6.93
N THR A 78 -7.67 -18.18 -7.13
CA THR A 78 -8.41 -18.81 -8.22
C THR A 78 -9.92 -18.83 -7.96
N ALA A 79 -10.35 -18.67 -6.70
CA ALA A 79 -11.75 -18.46 -6.33
C ALA A 79 -12.35 -17.19 -7.00
N TYR A 80 -11.49 -16.30 -7.50
CA TYR A 80 -11.82 -15.10 -8.26
C TYR A 80 -12.17 -15.34 -9.75
N LEU A 81 -11.61 -16.38 -10.38
CA LEU A 81 -11.72 -16.59 -11.85
C LEU A 81 -13.17 -16.71 -12.33
N VAL A 82 -14.09 -17.09 -11.43
CA VAL A 82 -15.52 -17.22 -11.72
C VAL A 82 -16.23 -15.87 -11.79
N LEU A 83 -15.76 -14.87 -11.04
CA LEU A 83 -16.43 -13.56 -10.92
C LEU A 83 -15.84 -12.52 -11.86
N TYR A 84 -14.56 -12.64 -12.17
CA TYR A 84 -13.84 -11.64 -12.94
C TYR A 84 -12.62 -12.26 -13.62
N THR A 85 -12.41 -11.95 -14.90
CA THR A 85 -11.22 -12.39 -15.65
C THR A 85 -10.17 -11.30 -15.59
N ILE A 86 -9.16 -11.45 -14.72
CA ILE A 86 -7.97 -10.60 -14.72
C ILE A 86 -6.77 -11.44 -15.11
N ASP A 87 -6.25 -11.15 -16.30
CA ASP A 87 -5.07 -11.83 -16.83
C ASP A 87 -3.80 -11.42 -16.06
N ASN A 88 -2.93 -12.40 -15.82
CA ASN A 88 -1.61 -12.21 -15.22
C ASN A 88 -1.68 -11.54 -13.83
N LEU A 89 -2.67 -11.88 -13.00
CA LEU A 89 -2.76 -11.37 -11.64
C LEU A 89 -1.58 -11.87 -10.79
N ASN A 90 -0.90 -10.94 -10.11
CA ASN A 90 0.07 -11.27 -9.06
C ASN A 90 -0.48 -10.84 -7.71
N GLN A 91 -0.12 -11.57 -6.65
CA GLN A 91 -0.55 -11.24 -5.31
C GLN A 91 0.59 -11.25 -4.31
N THR A 92 0.48 -10.37 -3.32
CA THR A 92 1.31 -10.38 -2.12
C THR A 92 0.44 -10.51 -0.88
N VAL A 93 0.98 -11.16 0.15
CA VAL A 93 0.33 -11.29 1.46
C VAL A 93 1.38 -11.02 2.53
N TYR A 94 1.02 -10.20 3.51
CA TYR A 94 1.82 -9.96 4.71
C TYR A 94 0.94 -10.15 5.93
N LYS A 95 1.50 -10.76 6.98
CA LYS A 95 0.78 -11.07 8.22
C LYS A 95 1.65 -10.69 9.41
N GLU A 96 1.05 -10.06 10.40
CA GLU A 96 1.68 -9.73 11.67
C GLU A 96 0.75 -10.05 12.84
N SER A 97 1.32 -10.38 14.00
CA SER A 97 0.53 -10.66 15.20
C SER A 97 -0.27 -9.41 15.61
N ASN A 98 -1.54 -9.61 15.99
CA ASN A 98 -2.34 -8.57 16.62
C ASN A 98 -2.58 -8.93 18.10
N PRO A 99 -1.61 -8.64 18.99
CA PRO A 99 -1.74 -8.98 20.41
C PRO A 99 -2.85 -8.17 21.11
N GLY A 100 -3.27 -7.04 20.53
CA GLY A 100 -4.34 -6.18 21.04
C GLY A 100 -5.75 -6.68 20.72
N PHE A 101 -5.89 -7.75 19.93
CA PHE A 101 -7.21 -8.30 19.60
C PHE A 101 -7.87 -8.96 20.80
N ILE A 102 -8.69 -8.20 21.51
CA ILE A 102 -9.68 -8.72 22.45
C ILE A 102 -10.97 -8.87 21.63
N GLY A 103 -11.58 -10.07 21.57
CA GLY A 103 -12.65 -10.39 20.61
C GLY A 103 -13.89 -9.46 20.57
N SER A 104 -14.01 -8.54 21.52
CA SER A 104 -14.98 -7.42 21.58
C SER A 104 -14.61 -6.19 20.73
N ASP A 105 -13.33 -6.03 20.35
CA ASP A 105 -12.76 -4.82 19.74
C ASP A 105 -12.87 -4.81 18.21
N ARG A 106 -13.92 -5.44 17.66
CA ARG A 106 -14.23 -5.38 16.22
C ARG A 106 -14.46 -3.96 15.69
N GLN A 107 -14.50 -2.96 16.57
CA GLN A 107 -14.86 -1.57 16.27
C GLN A 107 -13.68 -0.73 15.79
N ASN A 108 -12.43 -1.13 16.07
CA ASN A 108 -11.25 -0.42 15.58
C ASN A 108 -10.19 -1.39 15.04
N PRO A 109 -10.18 -1.67 13.72
CA PRO A 109 -9.27 -2.65 13.12
C PRO A 109 -7.80 -2.22 13.14
N LEU A 110 -7.50 -0.96 13.50
CA LEU A 110 -6.15 -0.40 13.61
C LEU A 110 -5.69 -0.19 15.05
N LYS A 111 -6.48 -0.61 16.04
CA LYS A 111 -6.12 -0.47 17.46
C LYS A 111 -4.75 -1.09 17.69
N ASP A 112 -3.83 -0.35 18.30
CA ASP A 112 -2.45 -0.75 18.63
C ASP A 112 -1.53 -1.03 17.43
N LEU A 113 -2.00 -0.84 16.19
CA LEU A 113 -1.19 -1.02 14.99
C LEU A 113 -0.31 0.20 14.74
N ASN A 114 1.01 -0.02 14.69
CA ASN A 114 1.92 0.95 14.08
C ASN A 114 1.89 0.79 12.56
N VAL A 115 1.00 1.53 11.91
CA VAL A 115 0.75 1.45 10.46
C VAL A 115 2.02 1.65 9.63
N THR A 116 2.87 2.61 10.00
CA THR A 116 4.12 2.90 9.28
C THR A 116 5.08 1.72 9.32
N ASN A 117 5.28 1.12 10.50
CA ASN A 117 6.14 -0.06 10.64
C ASN A 117 5.56 -1.27 9.92
N PHE A 118 4.25 -1.49 10.06
CA PHE A 118 3.55 -2.58 9.39
C PHE A 118 3.72 -2.52 7.87
N ILE A 119 3.51 -1.35 7.25
CA ILE A 119 3.70 -1.14 5.81
C ILE A 119 5.17 -1.30 5.41
N THR A 120 6.10 -0.79 6.22
CA THR A 120 7.54 -0.93 5.96
C THR A 120 7.94 -2.40 5.96
N ASN A 121 7.49 -3.17 6.96
CA ASN A 121 7.77 -4.60 7.05
C ASN A 121 7.13 -5.38 5.90
N ALA A 122 5.88 -5.08 5.56
CA ALA A 122 5.19 -5.69 4.43
C ALA A 122 5.95 -5.48 3.11
N THR A 123 6.32 -4.23 2.81
CA THR A 123 7.02 -3.91 1.57
C THR A 123 8.44 -4.48 1.51
N ILE A 124 9.14 -4.58 2.64
CA ILE A 124 10.42 -5.31 2.73
C ILE A 124 10.21 -6.80 2.45
N ALA A 125 9.21 -7.44 3.06
CA ALA A 125 8.91 -8.86 2.89
C ALA A 125 8.55 -9.20 1.43
N TRP A 126 7.96 -8.25 0.71
CA TRP A 126 7.54 -8.44 -0.68
C TRP A 126 8.58 -8.03 -1.71
N LYS A 127 9.72 -7.48 -1.33
CA LYS A 127 10.70 -6.88 -2.25
C LYS A 127 11.00 -7.78 -3.47
N ASP A 128 11.39 -9.03 -3.23
CA ASP A 128 11.72 -9.98 -4.31
C ASP A 128 10.51 -10.33 -5.19
N GLN A 129 9.29 -10.32 -4.63
CA GLN A 129 8.07 -10.58 -5.39
C GLN A 129 7.74 -9.37 -6.26
N LEU A 130 7.81 -8.16 -5.70
CA LEU A 130 7.57 -6.89 -6.40
C LEU A 130 8.55 -6.71 -7.58
N ASP A 131 9.81 -7.09 -7.40
CA ASP A 131 10.83 -7.05 -8.46
C ASP A 131 10.48 -8.01 -9.62
N LYS A 132 9.96 -9.20 -9.29
CA LYS A 132 9.57 -10.23 -10.28
C LYS A 132 8.25 -9.94 -10.99
N MET A 133 7.42 -9.03 -10.48
CA MET A 133 6.12 -8.69 -11.07
C MET A 133 6.23 -7.94 -12.40
N GLY A 134 7.42 -7.52 -12.85
CA GLY A 134 7.59 -6.87 -14.15
C GLY A 134 6.76 -5.58 -14.29
N ASN A 135 6.06 -5.43 -15.41
CA ASN A 135 5.38 -4.19 -15.84
C ASN A 135 3.95 -4.03 -15.27
N LYS A 136 3.67 -4.57 -14.09
CA LYS A 136 2.39 -4.38 -13.40
C LYS A 136 2.27 -2.95 -12.89
N THR A 137 1.24 -2.24 -13.32
CA THR A 137 1.05 -0.80 -13.06
C THR A 137 -0.22 -0.49 -12.27
N GLN A 138 -1.04 -1.51 -12.00
CA GLN A 138 -2.23 -1.37 -11.16
C GLN A 138 -2.06 -2.14 -9.86
N VAL A 139 -2.57 -1.59 -8.77
CA VAL A 139 -2.66 -2.28 -7.48
C VAL A 139 -3.99 -2.01 -6.81
N GLY A 140 -4.49 -2.97 -6.04
CA GLY A 140 -5.49 -2.71 -5.02
C GLY A 140 -5.21 -3.62 -3.83
N CYS A 141 -5.40 -3.10 -2.62
CA CYS A 141 -4.99 -3.79 -1.40
C CYS A 141 -6.14 -3.83 -0.38
N TYR A 142 -6.25 -4.95 0.32
CA TYR A 142 -7.21 -5.16 1.40
C TYR A 142 -6.48 -5.41 2.73
N PHE A 143 -7.00 -4.81 3.79
CA PHE A 143 -6.48 -4.95 5.15
C PHE A 143 -7.51 -5.63 6.06
N ASN A 144 -7.09 -6.70 6.74
CA ASN A 144 -7.88 -7.43 7.71
C ASN A 144 -7.26 -7.28 9.11
N GLY A 145 -7.90 -6.50 9.97
CA GLY A 145 -7.45 -6.25 11.35
C GLY A 145 -8.20 -7.10 12.39
N ARG A 146 -8.06 -8.43 12.34
CA ARG A 146 -8.70 -9.36 13.30
C ARG A 146 -7.65 -9.95 14.25
N TYR A 147 -7.69 -11.26 14.53
CA TYR A 147 -6.73 -11.97 15.39
C TYR A 147 -5.26 -11.77 14.98
N ILE A 148 -5.05 -11.52 13.70
CA ILE A 148 -3.79 -11.12 13.09
C ILE A 148 -4.09 -9.95 12.17
N TYR A 149 -3.10 -9.08 11.99
CA TYR A 149 -3.14 -8.09 10.93
C TYR A 149 -2.71 -8.76 9.63
N GLU A 150 -3.54 -8.65 8.61
CA GLU A 150 -3.21 -9.17 7.28
C GLU A 150 -3.37 -8.08 6.25
N LEU A 151 -2.43 -8.04 5.32
CA LEU A 151 -2.45 -7.14 4.18
C LEU A 151 -2.30 -7.97 2.90
N PHE A 152 -3.30 -7.89 2.05
CA PHE A 152 -3.35 -8.55 0.76
C PHE A 152 -3.29 -7.49 -0.31
N CYS A 153 -2.47 -7.67 -1.35
CA CYS A 153 -2.47 -6.79 -2.51
C CYS A 153 -2.50 -7.60 -3.79
N ALA A 154 -3.32 -7.16 -4.75
CA ALA A 154 -3.41 -7.71 -6.08
C ALA A 154 -2.84 -6.71 -7.10
N PHE A 155 -2.04 -7.22 -8.05
CA PHE A 155 -1.32 -6.44 -9.05
C PHE A 155 -1.69 -6.90 -10.46
N ALA A 156 -1.97 -5.95 -11.35
CA ALA A 156 -2.36 -6.20 -12.75
C ALA A 156 -1.59 -5.34 -13.76
#